data_AF-A0A4R7CYQ5-F1
#
_entry.id   AF-A0A4R7CYQ5-F1
#
_cell.length_a   1.000
_cell.length_b   1.000
_cell.length_c   1.000
_cell.angle_alpha   90.00
_cell.angle_beta   90.00
_cell.angle_gamma   90.00
#
_symmetry.space_group_name_H-M   'P 1'
#
loop_
_entity.id
_entity.type
_entity.pdbx_description
1 polymer ?
#
loop_
_entity_poly.entity_id
_entity_poly.type
_entity_poly.pdbx_seq_one_letter_code
_entity_poly.pdbx_strand_id
1 'polypeptide(L)'
;MNLLMKETIQLTLAGSDGSQRWYSAQIVQKENSISVTVTGDKEFKEVFQIAKDGNTYKVNPPNISTMATGETELYRKLQIIGSRYL
;
A
#
# COMPACT_ATOMS: atom_id res chain seq x y z
N MET A 1 9.64 13.19 -15.40
CA MET A 1 9.41 12.62 -14.05
C MET A 1 10.22 11.33 -14.00
N ASN A 2 11.28 11.26 -13.20
CA ASN A 2 12.19 10.11 -13.21
C ASN A 2 11.70 9.04 -12.21
N LEU A 3 11.59 7.81 -12.70
CA LEU A 3 11.32 6.63 -11.88
C LEU A 3 12.66 6.13 -11.33
N LEU A 4 12.76 6.01 -10.01
CA LEU A 4 13.98 5.55 -9.36
C LEU A 4 14.01 4.01 -9.27
N MET A 5 12.84 3.39 -9.08
CA MET A 5 12.72 1.95 -8.86
C MET A 5 11.31 1.44 -9.17
N LYS A 6 11.23 0.16 -9.58
CA LYS A 6 9.99 -0.61 -9.66
C LYS A 6 10.21 -2.02 -9.11
N GLU A 7 9.41 -2.42 -8.13
CA GLU A 7 9.46 -3.77 -7.52
C GLU A 7 8.04 -4.33 -7.35
N THR A 8 7.90 -5.65 -7.33
CA THR A 8 6.65 -6.33 -7.00
C THR A 8 6.87 -7.29 -5.85
N ILE A 9 6.11 -7.14 -4.77
CA ILE A 9 6.13 -8.03 -3.61
C ILE A 9 4.78 -8.73 -3.43
N GLN A 10 4.77 -9.85 -2.73
CA GLN A 10 3.52 -10.50 -2.31
C GLN A 10 3.13 -10.08 -0.89
N LEU A 11 1.83 -9.93 -0.68
CA LEU A 11 1.21 -9.58 0.59
C LEU A 11 0.09 -10.58 0.87
N THR A 12 -0.12 -10.88 2.14
CA THR A 12 -1.33 -11.54 2.61
C THR A 12 -2.16 -10.56 3.42
N LEU A 13 -3.48 -10.60 3.31
CA LEU A 13 -4.40 -9.85 4.18
C LEU A 13 -5.42 -10.82 4.76
N ALA A 14 -5.72 -10.66 6.05
CA ALA A 14 -6.80 -11.37 6.71
C ALA A 14 -8.15 -10.77 6.31
N GLY A 15 -9.08 -11.62 5.88
CA GLY A 15 -10.48 -11.29 5.72
C GLY A 15 -11.20 -11.25 7.07
N SER A 16 -12.30 -10.52 7.14
CA SER A 16 -13.18 -10.50 8.33
C SER A 16 -13.80 -11.86 8.65
N ASP A 17 -13.80 -12.77 7.69
CA ASP A 17 -14.22 -14.17 7.78
C ASP A 17 -13.12 -15.10 8.34
N GLY A 18 -11.96 -14.56 8.73
CA GLY A 18 -10.80 -15.34 9.18
C GLY A 18 -10.02 -16.00 8.04
N SER A 19 -10.39 -15.79 6.78
CA SER A 19 -9.61 -16.24 5.63
C SER A 19 -8.33 -15.43 5.48
N GLN A 20 -7.30 -15.99 4.84
CA GLN A 20 -6.16 -15.23 4.33
C GLN A 20 -6.20 -15.21 2.81
N ARG A 21 -6.02 -14.02 2.24
CA ARG A 21 -6.02 -13.82 0.79
C ARG A 21 -4.70 -13.24 0.33
N TRP A 22 -4.29 -13.64 -0.87
CA TRP A 22 -3.04 -13.20 -1.48
C TRP A 22 -3.26 -11.96 -2.34
N TYR A 23 -2.33 -11.03 -2.23
CA TYR A 23 -2.29 -9.80 -2.98
C TYR A 23 -0.89 -9.59 -3.55
N SER A 24 -0.80 -8.92 -4.68
CA SER A 24 0.45 -8.39 -5.21
C SER A 24 0.50 -6.89 -4.96
N ALA A 25 1.65 -6.39 -4.52
CA ALA A 25 1.91 -4.96 -4.38
C ALA A 25 3.05 -4.56 -5.31
N GLN A 26 2.71 -3.79 -6.33
CA GLN A 26 3.68 -3.17 -7.22
C GLN A 26 4.05 -1.79 -6.69
N ILE A 27 5.33 -1.63 -6.36
CA ILE A 27 5.89 -0.43 -5.75
C ILE A 27 6.64 0.34 -6.84
N VAL A 28 6.35 1.63 -6.94
CA VAL A 28 7.00 2.55 -7.87
C VAL A 28 7.54 3.73 -7.08
N GLN A 29 8.86 3.84 -6.98
CA GLN A 29 9.52 4.89 -6.19
C GLN A 29 9.75 6.16 -7.02
N LYS A 30 9.42 7.28 -6.40
CA LYS A 30 9.66 8.66 -6.85
C LYS A 30 10.53 9.35 -5.79
N GLU A 31 11.09 10.53 -6.09
CA GLU A 31 12.04 11.24 -5.21
C GLU A 31 11.60 11.34 -3.74
N ASN A 32 10.34 11.72 -3.48
CA ASN A 32 9.84 11.94 -2.11
C ASN A 32 8.59 11.12 -1.76
N SER A 33 8.23 10.14 -2.59
CA SER A 33 7.04 9.31 -2.38
C SER A 33 7.12 7.98 -3.12
N ILE A 34 6.33 7.02 -2.69
CA ILE A 34 6.11 5.77 -3.43
C ILE A 34 4.65 5.66 -3.82
N SER A 35 4.42 5.10 -5.00
CA SER A 35 3.10 4.67 -5.45
C SER A 35 3.03 3.16 -5.33
N VAL A 36 2.02 2.64 -4.62
CA VAL A 36 1.84 1.20 -4.43
C VAL A 36 0.51 0.77 -5.03
N THR A 37 0.56 -0.03 -6.10
CA THR A 37 -0.62 -0.64 -6.70
C THR A 37 -0.82 -2.01 -6.09
N VAL A 38 -1.91 -2.18 -5.33
CA VAL A 38 -2.27 -3.46 -4.70
C VAL A 38 -3.33 -4.14 -5.57
N THR A 39 -3.06 -5.36 -6.00
CA THR A 39 -3.98 -6.17 -6.81
C THR A 39 -4.25 -7.50 -6.11
N GLY A 40 -5.51 -7.88 -5.98
CA GLY A 40 -5.95 -9.15 -5.39
C GLY A 40 -7.08 -9.80 -6.17
N ASP A 41 -7.73 -10.79 -5.56
CA ASP A 41 -8.84 -11.52 -6.16
C ASP A 41 -10.08 -10.64 -6.40
N LYS A 42 -10.98 -11.09 -7.29
CA LYS A 42 -12.27 -10.44 -7.60
C LYS A 42 -12.14 -8.97 -8.01
N GLU A 43 -11.20 -8.69 -8.92
CA GLU A 43 -11.00 -7.36 -9.51
C GLU A 43 -10.54 -6.28 -8.52
N PHE A 44 -10.14 -6.65 -7.30
CA PHE A 44 -9.59 -5.70 -6.36
C PHE A 44 -8.27 -5.15 -6.92
N LYS A 45 -8.27 -3.86 -7.26
CA LYS A 45 -7.08 -3.13 -7.72
C LYS A 45 -7.16 -1.69 -7.25
N GLU A 46 -6.28 -1.33 -6.34
CA GLU A 46 -6.25 0.00 -5.72
C GLU A 46 -4.83 0.58 -5.74
N VAL A 47 -4.74 1.90 -5.88
CA VAL A 47 -3.45 2.61 -5.94
C VAL A 47 -3.33 3.53 -4.73
N PHE A 48 -2.30 3.29 -3.92
CA PHE A 48 -2.00 4.06 -2.72
C PHE A 48 -0.79 4.95 -2.96
N GLN A 49 -0.84 6.20 -2.51
CA GLN A 49 0.35 7.06 -2.44
C GLN A 49 0.87 7.08 -1.02
N ILE A 50 2.16 6.84 -0.83
CA ILE A 50 2.80 6.86 0.47
C ILE A 50 3.88 7.93 0.45
N ALA A 51 3.87 8.79 1.46
CA ALA A 51 4.85 9.84 1.65
C ALA A 51 5.31 9.86 3.11
N LYS A 52 6.54 10.32 3.33
CA LYS A 52 7.07 10.52 4.68
C LYS A 52 6.47 11.79 5.27
N ASP A 53 5.92 11.68 6.48
CA ASP A 53 5.33 12.78 7.25
C ASP A 53 5.99 12.78 8.64
N GLY A 54 7.06 13.58 8.77
CA GLY A 54 7.95 13.57 9.93
C GLY A 54 8.63 12.21 10.13
N ASN A 55 8.37 11.58 11.28
CA ASN A 55 8.88 10.25 11.64
C ASN A 55 7.94 9.11 11.23
N THR A 56 6.86 9.40 10.50
CA THR A 56 5.84 8.43 10.12
C THR A 56 5.67 8.35 8.61
N TYR A 57 5.03 7.28 8.15
CA TYR A 57 4.69 7.08 6.74
C TYR A 57 3.17 7.22 6.59
N LYS A 58 2.75 8.24 5.87
CA LYS A 58 1.35 8.53 5.62
C LYS A 58 0.91 7.84 4.34
N VAL A 59 -0.06 6.94 4.47
CA VAL A 59 -0.70 6.26 3.33
C VAL A 59 -1.95 7.05 2.95
N ASN A 60 -1.99 7.55 1.71
CA ASN A 60 -3.13 8.22 1.13
C ASN A 60 -3.90 7.21 0.25
N PRO A 61 -5.13 6.81 0.65
CA PRO A 61 -5.96 5.92 -0.15
C PRO A 61 -6.53 6.63 -1.38
N PRO A 62 -6.89 5.87 -2.43
CA PRO A 62 -7.55 6.41 -3.62
C PRO A 62 -9.00 6.86 -3.33
N ASN A 63 -9.63 6.32 -2.29
CA ASN A 63 -10.94 6.75 -1.80
C ASN A 63 -10.95 6.75 -0.26
N ILE A 64 -11.44 7.83 0.36
CA ILE A 64 -11.53 7.96 1.82
C ILE A 64 -12.44 6.86 2.41
N SER A 65 -13.44 6.43 1.65
CA SER A 65 -14.41 5.42 2.08
C SER A 65 -13.81 4.02 2.25
N THR A 66 -12.73 3.67 1.53
CA THR A 66 -12.10 2.33 1.63
C THR A 66 -11.18 2.19 2.85
N MET A 67 -10.89 3.29 3.55
CA MET A 67 -10.08 3.31 4.77
C MET A 67 -10.68 4.20 5.88
N ALA A 68 -11.99 4.48 5.83
CA ALA A 68 -12.67 5.44 6.71
C ALA A 68 -12.55 5.12 8.21
N THR A 69 -12.14 3.91 8.56
CA THR A 69 -11.76 3.48 9.91
C THR A 69 -10.25 3.19 9.91
N GLY A 70 -9.45 4.05 10.54
CA GLY A 70 -8.00 3.87 10.61
C GLY A 70 -7.55 2.47 11.03
N GLU A 71 -6.35 2.10 10.59
CA GLU A 71 -5.61 0.88 10.93
C GLU A 71 -6.17 -0.47 10.42
N THR A 72 -6.63 -0.52 9.17
CA THR A 72 -6.74 -1.84 8.50
C THR A 72 -5.36 -2.50 8.40
N GLU A 73 -5.31 -3.83 8.39
CA GLU A 73 -4.07 -4.58 8.20
C GLU A 73 -3.31 -4.11 6.94
N LEU A 74 -4.06 -3.79 5.87
CA LEU A 74 -3.51 -3.23 4.65
C LEU A 74 -2.81 -1.89 4.89
N TYR A 75 -3.40 -0.98 5.65
CA TYR A 75 -2.78 0.30 6.01
C TYR A 75 -1.43 0.08 6.72
N ARG A 76 -1.40 -0.79 7.74
CA ARG A 76 -0.16 -1.09 8.48
C ARG A 76 0.90 -1.71 7.57
N LYS A 77 0.54 -2.62 6.67
CA LYS A 77 1.49 -3.20 5.69
C LYS A 77 2.01 -2.14 4.72
N LEU A 78 1.16 -1.22 4.26
CA LEU A 78 1.58 -0.11 3.41
C LEU A 78 2.53 0.83 4.15
N GLN A 79 2.36 1.09 5.45
CA GLN A 79 3.34 1.86 6.23
C GLN A 79 4.69 1.14 6.34
N ILE A 80 4.69 -0.18 6.55
CA ILE A 80 5.93 -0.98 6.56
C ILE A 80 6.62 -0.89 5.20
N ILE A 81 5.87 -0.95 4.09
CA ILE A 81 6.42 -0.71 2.76
C ILE A 81 7.02 0.71 2.69
N GLY A 82 6.29 1.74 3.11
CA GLY A 82 6.82 3.11 3.21
C GLY A 82 8.18 3.16 3.90
N SER A 83 8.31 2.51 5.06
CA SER A 83 9.57 2.48 5.83
C SER A 83 10.76 1.81 5.16
N ARG A 84 10.52 0.96 4.15
CA ARG A 84 11.58 0.25 3.43
C ARG A 84 12.05 0.98 2.18
N TYR A 85 11.19 1.80 1.58
CA TYR A 85 11.42 2.41 0.27
C TYR A 85 11.45 3.95 0.29
N LEU A 86 11.34 4.60 1.46
CA LEU A 86 11.41 6.06 1.66
C LEU A 86 12.21 6.40 2.92
#